data_AF-A0AAV0TGN8-F1
#
_entry.id   AF-A0AAV0TGN8-F1
#
_cell.length_a   1.000
_cell.length_b   1.000
_cell.length_c   1.000
_cell.angle_alpha   90.00
_cell.angle_beta   90.00
_cell.angle_gamma   90.00
#
_symmetry.space_group_name_H-M   'P 1'
#
loop_
_entity.id
_entity.type
_entity.pdbx_description
1 polymer ?
#
loop_
_entity_poly.entity_id
_entity_poly.type
_entity_poly.pdbx_seq_one_letter_code
_entity_poly.pdbx_strand_id
1 'polypeptide(L)'
;MLSVFRSRARLVLSCSALNLQPRRTSSSSTLVVRRIWTSYASLLETHPLRVKIVTGGVIAAFGDVICQLALENKRYINVKRAAIFTFVGGVLISPVLHVWYRLLSTRLPGISATAIAKRLAMDQLGFAPVFLPIFLSSVMTLEGRMEHIPDKLKADWWPITKANWIVWVPAQLVNFRFVPGSMQVLFSNVMGLFWNAYLSYASHSAVIKQTLVEDESMEEDKTQV
;
A
#
# COMPACT_ATOMS: atom_id res chain seq x y z
N MET A 1 38.90 -56.39 -22.93
CA MET A 1 39.26 -56.76 -24.31
C MET A 1 39.00 -55.58 -25.24
N LEU A 2 40.10 -54.99 -25.75
CA LEU A 2 40.25 -54.24 -27.00
C LEU A 2 39.46 -52.91 -27.11
N SER A 3 40.02 -51.75 -26.78
CA SER A 3 41.12 -51.01 -27.44
C SER A 3 40.82 -50.51 -28.87
N VAL A 4 40.70 -49.18 -28.98
CA VAL A 4 41.47 -48.30 -29.90
C VAL A 4 41.24 -48.42 -31.41
N PHE A 5 40.88 -47.30 -32.07
CA PHE A 5 41.59 -46.63 -33.18
C PHE A 5 40.72 -45.42 -33.63
N ARG A 6 41.14 -44.16 -33.40
CA ARG A 6 41.84 -43.23 -34.34
C ARG A 6 41.03 -43.00 -35.65
N SER A 7 40.88 -41.82 -36.25
CA SER A 7 41.49 -40.50 -36.12
C SER A 7 40.75 -39.54 -37.08
N ARG A 8 40.65 -38.26 -36.70
CA ARG A 8 40.78 -37.03 -37.52
C ARG A 8 40.10 -36.93 -38.92
N ALA A 9 39.20 -35.96 -39.03
CA ALA A 9 39.29 -34.92 -40.07
C ALA A 9 38.68 -33.61 -39.56
N ARG A 10 39.54 -32.61 -39.32
CA ARG A 10 39.14 -31.21 -39.17
C ARG A 10 38.81 -30.69 -40.56
N LEU A 11 37.59 -30.20 -40.76
CA LEU A 11 37.33 -29.22 -41.81
C LEU A 11 36.87 -27.94 -41.12
N VAL A 12 37.81 -27.01 -41.04
CA VAL A 12 37.59 -25.62 -40.63
C VAL A 12 36.88 -24.95 -41.80
N LEU A 13 35.56 -24.86 -41.75
CA LEU A 13 34.82 -23.89 -42.55
C LEU A 13 34.62 -22.66 -41.70
N SER A 14 35.55 -21.72 -41.89
CA SER A 14 35.47 -20.34 -41.43
C SER A 14 34.30 -19.68 -42.16
N CYS A 15 33.11 -19.73 -41.56
CA CYS A 15 32.02 -18.84 -41.91
C CYS A 15 31.97 -17.77 -40.82
N SER A 16 32.58 -16.63 -41.11
CA SER A 16 32.46 -15.40 -40.34
C SER A 16 31.02 -14.92 -40.37
N ALA A 17 30.16 -15.56 -39.57
CA ALA A 17 28.88 -15.01 -39.21
C ALA A 17 29.17 -13.77 -38.35
N LEU A 18 28.91 -12.61 -38.95
CA LEU A 18 28.86 -11.31 -38.31
C LEU A 18 28.21 -11.45 -36.92
N ASN A 19 29.02 -11.40 -35.87
CA ASN A 19 28.54 -11.21 -34.51
C ASN A 19 28.03 -9.77 -34.42
N LEU A 20 26.84 -9.51 -34.98
CA LEU A 20 25.99 -8.43 -34.54
C LEU A 20 25.53 -8.80 -33.13
N GLN A 21 26.43 -8.62 -32.15
CA GLN A 21 26.00 -8.49 -30.77
C GLN A 21 25.04 -7.30 -30.75
N PRO A 22 23.76 -7.47 -30.37
CA PRO A 22 22.90 -6.32 -30.17
C PRO A 22 23.58 -5.47 -29.10
N ARG A 23 23.98 -4.26 -29.49
CA ARG A 23 24.56 -3.25 -28.60
C ARG A 23 23.52 -3.01 -27.50
N ARG A 24 23.66 -3.67 -26.35
CA ARG A 24 22.86 -3.40 -25.15
C ARG A 24 23.18 -1.99 -24.72
N THR A 25 22.50 -1.02 -25.30
CA THR A 25 22.45 0.36 -24.82
C THR A 25 21.61 0.35 -23.54
N SER A 26 22.22 -0.10 -22.43
CA SER A 26 21.64 0.14 -21.11
C SER A 26 21.66 1.66 -20.91
N SER A 27 20.53 2.32 -21.20
CA SER A 27 20.37 3.75 -20.98
C SER A 27 20.71 4.07 -19.51
N SER A 28 21.53 5.09 -19.26
CA SER A 28 22.02 5.45 -17.92
C SER A 28 20.89 5.55 -16.88
N SER A 29 19.69 5.96 -17.29
CA SER A 29 18.48 6.03 -16.44
C SER A 29 18.06 4.67 -15.88
N THR A 30 18.21 3.59 -16.65
CA THR A 30 17.90 2.22 -16.19
C THR A 30 18.86 1.74 -15.10
N LEU A 31 20.12 2.19 -15.14
CA LEU A 31 21.12 1.84 -14.14
C LEU A 31 20.89 2.57 -12.81
N VAL A 32 20.47 3.85 -12.86
CA VAL A 32 20.15 4.63 -11.66
C VAL A 32 18.94 4.04 -10.93
N VAL A 33 17.84 3.80 -11.65
CA VAL A 33 16.62 3.20 -11.07
C VAL A 33 16.94 1.85 -10.45
N ARG A 34 17.70 1.01 -11.16
CA ARG A 34 18.11 -0.31 -10.66
C ARG A 34 18.94 -0.19 -9.39
N ARG A 35 19.89 0.75 -9.31
CA ARG A 35 20.71 0.98 -8.11
C ARG A 35 19.86 1.42 -6.92
N ILE A 36 18.94 2.37 -7.12
CA ILE A 36 18.03 2.83 -6.07
C ILE A 36 17.19 1.65 -5.55
N TRP A 37 16.62 0.86 -6.46
CA TRP A 37 15.83 -0.30 -6.11
C TRP A 37 16.63 -1.33 -5.31
N THR A 38 17.84 -1.69 -5.77
CA THR A 38 18.67 -2.67 -5.06
C THR A 38 19.10 -2.17 -3.69
N SER A 39 19.42 -0.89 -3.55
CA SER A 39 19.76 -0.30 -2.25
C SER A 39 18.56 -0.29 -1.31
N TYR A 40 17.39 0.11 -1.80
CA TYR A 40 16.14 0.07 -1.03
C TYR A 40 15.81 -1.35 -0.56
N ALA A 41 15.85 -2.33 -1.46
CA ALA A 41 15.59 -3.73 -1.15
C ALA A 41 16.56 -4.26 -0.08
N SER A 42 17.86 -3.97 -0.22
CA SER A 42 18.87 -4.36 0.77
C SER A 42 18.64 -3.70 2.14
N LEU A 43 18.26 -2.42 2.17
CA LEU A 43 17.92 -1.75 3.42
C LEU A 43 16.64 -2.32 4.06
N LEU A 44 15.65 -2.67 3.24
CA LEU A 44 14.41 -3.27 3.72
C LEU A 44 14.63 -4.66 4.32
N GLU A 45 15.60 -5.42 3.82
CA GLU A 45 15.97 -6.73 4.38
C GLU A 45 16.81 -6.59 5.66
N THR A 46 17.78 -5.68 5.69
CA THR A 46 18.71 -5.51 6.83
C THR A 46 18.09 -4.74 7.99
N HIS A 47 17.25 -3.74 7.70
CA HIS A 47 16.64 -2.84 8.70
C HIS A 47 15.13 -2.66 8.44
N PRO A 48 14.33 -3.74 8.43
CA PRO A 48 12.96 -3.73 7.93
C PRO A 48 12.05 -2.74 8.64
N LEU A 49 12.16 -2.62 9.97
CA LEU A 49 11.31 -1.70 10.73
C LEU A 49 11.63 -0.24 10.40
N ARG A 50 12.92 0.14 10.40
CA ARG A 50 13.35 1.52 10.14
C ARG A 50 12.93 1.97 8.74
N VAL A 51 13.15 1.11 7.74
CA VAL A 51 12.77 1.43 6.36
C VAL A 51 11.26 1.55 6.22
N LYS A 52 10.48 0.68 6.88
CA LYS A 52 9.01 0.77 6.86
C LYS A 52 8.51 2.04 7.54
N ILE A 53 9.09 2.45 8.67
CA ILE A 53 8.77 3.73 9.33
C ILE A 53 8.97 4.90 8.37
N VAL A 54 10.14 4.98 7.72
CA VAL A 54 10.42 6.06 6.76
C VAL A 54 9.48 5.99 5.55
N THR A 55 9.33 4.81 4.95
CA THR A 55 8.49 4.62 3.75
C THR A 55 7.03 4.94 4.04
N GLY A 56 6.48 4.46 5.16
CA GLY A 56 5.09 4.69 5.54
C GLY A 56 4.81 6.15 5.90
N GLY A 57 5.76 6.82 6.58
CA GLY A 57 5.67 8.26 6.81
C GLY A 57 5.65 9.06 5.50
N VAL A 58 6.52 8.73 4.56
CA VAL A 58 6.54 9.35 3.22
C VAL A 58 5.23 9.11 2.48
N ILE A 59 4.74 7.87 2.42
CA ILE A 59 3.46 7.56 1.75
C ILE A 59 2.30 8.35 2.38
N ALA A 60 2.25 8.43 3.72
CA ALA A 60 1.21 9.20 4.41
C ALA A 60 1.31 10.70 4.11
N ALA A 61 2.52 11.26 4.08
CA ALA A 61 2.76 12.65 3.70
C ALA A 61 2.25 12.96 2.29
N PHE A 62 2.62 12.12 1.32
CA PHE A 62 2.19 12.29 -0.06
C PHE A 62 0.68 12.12 -0.21
N GLY A 63 0.08 11.14 0.47
CA GLY A 63 -1.37 10.94 0.48
C GLY A 63 -2.11 12.16 1.02
N ASP A 64 -1.62 12.73 2.12
CA ASP A 64 -2.19 13.95 2.69
C ASP A 64 -2.05 15.16 1.75
N VAL A 65 -0.89 15.37 1.14
CA VAL A 65 -0.68 16.46 0.17
C VAL A 65 -1.61 16.30 -1.04
N ILE A 66 -1.76 15.07 -1.57
CA ILE A 66 -2.70 14.78 -2.65
C ILE A 66 -4.13 15.11 -2.22
N CYS A 67 -4.54 14.72 -1.01
CA CYS A 67 -5.85 15.07 -0.47
C CYS A 67 -6.05 16.59 -0.45
N GLN A 68 -5.11 17.33 0.12
CA GLN A 68 -5.24 18.78 0.27
C GLN A 68 -5.35 19.50 -1.08
N LEU A 69 -4.56 19.08 -2.07
CA LEU A 69 -4.52 19.74 -3.38
C LEU A 69 -5.64 19.25 -4.32
N ALA A 70 -5.86 17.94 -4.42
CA ALA A 70 -6.73 17.35 -5.43
C ALA A 70 -8.16 17.08 -4.94
N LEU A 71 -8.35 16.75 -3.65
CA LEU A 71 -9.67 16.44 -3.10
C LEU A 71 -10.31 17.67 -2.45
N GLU A 72 -9.52 18.47 -1.73
CA GLU A 72 -10.00 19.65 -1.02
C GLU A 72 -9.79 20.97 -1.80
N ASN A 73 -9.07 20.95 -2.93
CA ASN A 73 -8.76 22.12 -3.76
C ASN A 73 -8.17 23.30 -2.97
N LYS A 74 -7.35 23.02 -1.95
CA LYS A 74 -6.71 24.07 -1.15
C LYS A 74 -5.63 24.78 -1.97
N ARG A 75 -5.60 26.11 -1.87
CA ARG A 75 -4.55 26.95 -2.49
C ARG A 75 -3.18 26.79 -1.84
N TYR A 76 -3.13 26.34 -0.58
CA TYR A 76 -1.90 26.17 0.18
C TYR A 76 -1.93 24.85 0.97
N ILE A 77 -0.75 24.26 1.14
CA ILE A 77 -0.57 23.04 1.90
C ILE A 77 -0.49 23.39 3.39
N ASN A 78 -1.37 22.79 4.19
CA ASN A 78 -1.25 22.79 5.64
C ASN A 78 -0.11 21.84 6.05
N VAL A 79 1.06 22.43 6.31
CA VAL A 79 2.28 21.70 6.68
C VAL A 79 2.14 21.00 8.03
N LYS A 80 1.40 21.58 8.99
CA LYS A 80 1.14 20.94 10.30
C LYS A 80 0.40 19.61 10.10
N ARG A 81 -0.68 19.61 9.30
CA ARG A 81 -1.45 18.40 8.96
C ARG A 81 -0.59 17.35 8.26
N ALA A 82 0.18 17.76 7.25
CA ALA A 82 1.08 16.85 6.54
C ALA A 82 2.14 16.23 7.48
N ALA A 83 2.69 17.02 8.41
CA ALA A 83 3.64 16.55 9.42
C ALA A 83 3.00 15.54 10.38
N ILE A 84 1.74 15.78 10.80
CA ILE A 84 0.99 14.83 11.65
C ILE A 84 0.74 13.52 10.91
N PHE A 85 0.30 13.56 9.64
CA PHE A 85 0.12 12.34 8.84
C PHE A 85 1.44 11.60 8.63
N THR A 86 2.53 12.32 8.37
CA THR A 86 3.88 11.75 8.28
C THR A 86 4.26 11.03 9.57
N PHE A 87 4.03 11.68 10.72
CA PHE A 87 4.34 11.12 12.04
C PHE A 87 3.48 9.90 12.35
N VAL A 88 2.15 9.97 12.16
CA VAL A 88 1.23 8.85 12.39
C VAL A 88 1.53 7.68 11.45
N GLY A 89 1.77 7.95 10.17
CA GLY A 89 2.15 6.95 9.17
C GLY A 89 3.45 6.23 9.54
N GLY A 90 4.45 7.00 9.98
CA GLY A 90 5.76 6.46 10.35
C GLY A 90 5.78 5.76 11.70
N VAL A 91 5.24 6.38 12.75
CA VAL A 91 5.46 5.97 14.15
C VAL A 91 4.33 5.10 14.70
N LEU A 92 3.11 5.24 14.18
CA LEU A 92 1.97 4.40 14.59
C LEU A 92 1.69 3.30 13.57
N ILE A 93 1.37 3.67 12.33
CA ILE A 93 0.89 2.71 11.32
C ILE A 93 1.98 1.70 10.97
N SER A 94 3.18 2.16 10.62
CA SER A 94 4.23 1.28 10.10
C SER A 94 4.71 0.22 11.11
N PRO A 95 4.96 0.54 12.41
CA PRO A 95 5.34 -0.46 13.40
C PRO A 95 4.21 -1.43 13.72
N VAL A 96 2.97 -0.93 13.86
CA VAL A 96 1.81 -1.78 14.14
C VAL A 96 1.60 -2.79 13.01
N LEU A 97 1.61 -2.34 11.75
CA LEU A 97 1.50 -3.23 10.59
C LEU A 97 2.69 -4.20 10.48
N HIS A 98 3.91 -3.76 10.81
CA HIS A 98 5.08 -4.64 10.83
C HIS A 98 4.86 -5.82 11.79
N VAL A 99 4.40 -5.55 13.01
CA VAL A 99 4.15 -6.59 14.02
C VAL A 99 2.94 -7.45 13.61
N TRP A 100 1.84 -6.82 13.17
CA TRP A 100 0.62 -7.52 12.76
C TRP A 100 0.86 -8.50 11.61
N TYR A 101 1.52 -8.06 10.53
CA TYR A 101 1.82 -8.95 9.42
C TYR A 101 2.82 -10.04 9.79
N ARG A 102 3.77 -9.75 10.68
CA ARG A 102 4.64 -10.80 11.24
C ARG A 102 3.82 -11.84 11.99
N LEU A 103 2.86 -11.43 12.83
CA LEU A 103 1.96 -12.33 13.56
C LEU A 103 1.11 -13.18 12.59
N LEU A 104 0.51 -12.57 11.57
CA LEU A 104 -0.28 -13.30 10.58
C LEU A 104 0.57 -14.31 9.80
N SER A 105 1.80 -13.93 9.44
CA SER A 105 2.70 -14.82 8.71
C SER A 105 3.16 -16.04 9.53
N THR A 106 3.33 -15.88 10.84
CA THR A 106 3.76 -16.97 11.74
C THR A 106 2.60 -17.85 12.19
N ARG A 107 1.41 -17.28 12.44
CA ARG A 107 0.23 -18.04 12.88
C ARG A 107 -0.52 -18.73 11.76
N LEU A 108 -0.48 -18.18 10.55
CA LEU A 108 -1.12 -18.74 9.37
C LEU A 108 -0.08 -18.92 8.27
N PRO A 109 0.93 -19.81 8.42
CA PRO A 109 1.98 -19.99 7.43
C PRO A 109 1.43 -20.57 6.12
N GLY A 110 2.18 -20.37 5.03
CA GLY A 110 1.84 -20.89 3.70
C GLY A 110 1.24 -19.87 2.73
N ILE A 111 1.15 -20.29 1.47
CA ILE A 111 0.69 -19.50 0.32
C ILE A 111 -0.57 -20.09 -0.32
N SER A 112 -1.22 -21.06 0.33
CA SER A 112 -2.46 -21.64 -0.17
C SER A 112 -3.57 -20.59 -0.18
N ALA A 113 -4.52 -20.72 -1.12
CA ALA A 113 -5.67 -19.83 -1.20
C ALA A 113 -6.42 -19.72 0.14
N THR A 114 -6.54 -20.84 0.86
CA THR A 114 -7.15 -20.89 2.19
C THR A 114 -6.35 -20.11 3.24
N ALA A 115 -5.01 -20.21 3.24
CA ALA A 115 -4.17 -19.45 4.17
C ALA A 115 -4.27 -17.94 3.90
N ILE A 116 -4.24 -17.55 2.62
CA ILE A 116 -4.39 -16.15 2.19
C ILE A 116 -5.78 -15.62 2.57
N ALA A 117 -6.85 -16.38 2.30
CA ALA A 117 -8.21 -15.99 2.65
C ALA A 117 -8.39 -15.81 4.16
N LYS A 118 -7.81 -16.70 4.98
CA LYS A 118 -7.83 -16.55 6.44
C LYS A 118 -7.08 -15.31 6.91
N ARG A 119 -5.90 -15.02 6.34
CA ARG A 119 -5.13 -13.80 6.66
C ARG A 119 -5.92 -12.54 6.30
N LEU A 120 -6.52 -12.51 5.10
CA LEU A 120 -7.35 -11.40 4.66
C LEU A 120 -8.58 -11.23 5.55
N ALA A 121 -9.26 -12.31 5.92
CA ALA A 121 -10.41 -12.26 6.83
C ALA A 121 -10.03 -11.71 8.21
N MET A 122 -8.91 -12.14 8.79
CA MET A 122 -8.43 -11.61 10.08
C MET A 122 -8.06 -10.13 9.98
N ASP A 123 -7.44 -9.72 8.88
CA ASP A 123 -7.03 -8.34 8.66
C ASP A 123 -8.26 -7.42 8.51
N GLN A 124 -9.24 -7.84 7.69
CA GLN A 124 -10.39 -7.01 7.36
C GLN A 124 -11.48 -7.05 8.43
N LEU A 125 -11.74 -8.20 9.05
CA LEU A 125 -12.81 -8.34 10.04
C LEU A 125 -12.35 -8.14 11.48
N GLY A 126 -11.05 -8.30 11.76
CA GLY A 126 -10.48 -8.15 13.09
C GLY A 126 -9.66 -6.87 13.23
N PHE A 127 -8.59 -6.75 12.43
CA PHE A 127 -7.64 -5.66 12.59
C PHE A 127 -8.20 -4.31 12.14
N ALA A 128 -8.77 -4.21 10.94
CA ALA A 128 -9.24 -2.94 10.39
C ALA A 128 -10.30 -2.23 11.28
N PRO A 129 -11.36 -2.90 11.78
CA PRO A 129 -12.39 -2.25 12.60
C PRO A 129 -11.85 -1.73 13.94
N VAL A 130 -10.78 -2.33 14.46
CA VAL A 130 -10.12 -1.91 15.70
C VAL A 130 -9.06 -0.84 15.43
N PHE A 131 -8.33 -0.94 14.34
CA PHE A 131 -7.20 -0.05 14.06
C PHE A 131 -7.63 1.31 13.50
N LEU A 132 -8.67 1.36 12.67
CA LEU A 132 -9.19 2.61 12.10
C LEU A 132 -9.64 3.65 13.15
N PRO A 133 -10.40 3.30 14.21
CA PRO A 133 -10.75 4.28 15.25
C PRO A 133 -9.51 4.74 16.05
N ILE A 134 -8.51 3.88 16.25
CA ILE A 134 -7.23 4.27 16.89
C ILE A 134 -6.50 5.29 16.02
N PHE A 135 -6.42 5.05 14.72
CA PHE A 135 -5.85 5.98 13.76
C PHE A 135 -6.56 7.34 13.80
N LEU A 136 -7.89 7.34 13.69
CA LEU A 136 -8.68 8.58 13.66
C LEU A 136 -8.50 9.37 14.95
N SER A 137 -8.57 8.70 16.10
CA SER A 137 -8.36 9.29 17.42
C SER A 137 -6.95 9.89 17.57
N SER A 138 -5.93 9.21 17.02
CA SER A 138 -4.54 9.68 17.07
C SER A 138 -4.36 10.97 16.26
N VAL A 139 -4.94 11.04 15.06
CA VAL A 139 -4.90 12.25 14.22
C VAL A 139 -5.63 13.41 14.93
N MET A 140 -6.85 13.19 15.41
CA MET A 140 -7.62 14.20 16.17
C MET A 140 -6.83 14.72 17.37
N THR A 141 -6.20 13.82 18.14
CA THR A 141 -5.44 14.17 19.34
C THR A 141 -4.25 15.06 19.00
N LEU A 142 -3.44 14.67 18.00
CA LEU A 142 -2.26 15.43 17.59
C LEU A 142 -2.60 16.78 16.95
N GLU A 143 -3.80 16.91 16.41
CA GLU A 143 -4.30 18.18 15.88
C GLU A 143 -4.86 19.11 16.95
N GLY A 144 -5.11 18.60 18.16
CA GLY A 144 -5.70 19.32 19.28
C GLY A 144 -7.23 19.37 19.24
N ARG A 145 -7.88 18.32 18.69
CA ARG A 145 -9.33 18.19 18.53
C ARG A 145 -9.89 16.98 19.31
N MET A 146 -9.31 16.67 20.48
CA MET A 146 -9.60 15.42 21.20
C MET A 146 -11.03 15.35 21.75
N GLU A 147 -11.60 16.49 22.07
CA GLU A 147 -12.97 16.65 22.56
C GLU A 147 -14.03 16.20 21.54
N HIS A 148 -13.71 16.20 20.25
CA HIS A 148 -14.60 15.78 19.17
C HIS A 148 -14.46 14.30 18.79
N ILE A 149 -13.54 13.54 19.43
CA ILE A 149 -13.28 12.13 19.09
C ILE A 149 -14.54 11.27 19.21
N PRO A 150 -15.35 11.35 20.29
CA PRO A 150 -16.55 10.51 20.42
C PRO A 150 -17.54 10.71 19.27
N ASP A 151 -17.80 11.97 18.92
CA ASP A 151 -18.73 12.33 17.83
C ASP A 151 -18.18 11.88 16.47
N LYS A 152 -16.88 12.09 16.26
CA LYS A 152 -16.21 11.69 15.02
C LYS A 152 -16.22 10.18 14.82
N LEU A 153 -15.97 9.41 15.88
CA LEU A 153 -16.04 7.94 15.83
C LEU A 153 -17.47 7.46 15.61
N LYS A 154 -18.45 8.07 16.28
CA LYS A 154 -19.87 7.72 16.10
C LYS A 154 -20.32 7.94 14.65
N ALA A 155 -19.87 9.03 14.02
CA ALA A 155 -20.20 9.34 12.64
C ALA A 155 -19.44 8.45 11.64
N ASP A 156 -18.11 8.34 11.78
CA ASP A 156 -17.27 7.91 10.66
C ASP A 156 -16.67 6.52 10.81
N TRP A 157 -16.69 5.91 12.00
CA TRP A 157 -16.04 4.62 12.22
C TRP A 157 -16.57 3.54 11.26
N TRP A 158 -17.89 3.38 11.20
CA TRP A 158 -18.50 2.37 10.35
C TRP A 158 -18.40 2.71 8.85
N PRO A 159 -18.68 3.94 8.41
CA PRO A 159 -18.41 4.36 7.03
C PRO A 159 -16.98 4.11 6.55
N ILE A 160 -15.98 4.52 7.33
CA ILE A 160 -14.57 4.33 6.99
C ILE A 160 -14.22 2.84 6.94
N THR A 161 -14.79 2.02 7.84
CA THR A 161 -14.59 0.56 7.84
C THR A 161 -15.18 -0.08 6.57
N LYS A 162 -16.40 0.30 6.16
CA LYS A 162 -16.99 -0.18 4.90
C LYS A 162 -16.15 0.24 3.69
N ALA A 163 -15.71 1.51 3.65
CA ALA A 163 -14.84 2.01 2.60
C ALA A 163 -13.51 1.23 2.55
N ASN A 164 -12.95 0.88 3.71
CA ASN A 164 -11.76 0.05 3.81
C ASN A 164 -11.97 -1.30 3.12
N TRP A 165 -13.07 -1.99 3.41
CA TRP A 165 -13.37 -3.28 2.79
C TRP A 165 -13.58 -3.16 1.27
N ILE A 166 -14.33 -2.16 0.83
CA ILE A 166 -14.61 -1.91 -0.59
C ILE A 166 -13.31 -1.67 -1.37
N VAL A 167 -12.33 -1.00 -0.76
CA VAL A 167 -11.03 -0.75 -1.40
C VAL A 167 -10.12 -1.96 -1.31
N TRP A 168 -9.91 -2.49 -0.10
CA TRP A 168 -8.82 -3.44 0.16
C TRP A 168 -9.16 -4.87 -0.20
N VAL A 169 -10.41 -5.33 -0.05
CA VAL A 169 -10.76 -6.72 -0.40
C VAL A 169 -10.59 -6.99 -1.90
N PRO A 170 -11.15 -6.17 -2.81
CA PRO A 170 -10.93 -6.35 -4.25
C PRO A 170 -9.48 -6.11 -4.65
N ALA A 171 -8.84 -5.06 -4.09
CA ALA A 171 -7.45 -4.76 -4.41
C ALA A 171 -6.51 -5.92 -4.05
N GLN A 172 -6.71 -6.54 -2.88
CA GLN A 172 -5.88 -7.69 -2.49
C GLN A 172 -6.18 -8.95 -3.29
N LEU A 173 -7.43 -9.15 -3.71
CA LEU A 173 -7.77 -10.24 -4.64
C LEU A 173 -7.03 -10.06 -5.97
N VAL A 174 -7.03 -8.85 -6.53
CA VAL A 174 -6.27 -8.52 -7.75
C VAL A 174 -4.77 -8.70 -7.53
N ASN A 175 -4.26 -8.21 -6.40
CA ASN A 175 -2.84 -8.30 -6.04
C ASN A 175 -2.36 -9.76 -6.03
N PHE A 176 -3.06 -10.64 -5.31
CA PHE A 176 -2.65 -12.03 -5.22
C PHE A 176 -2.90 -12.84 -6.49
N ARG A 177 -3.88 -12.46 -7.31
CA ARG A 177 -4.24 -13.21 -8.53
C ARG A 177 -3.41 -12.85 -9.75
N PHE A 178 -3.04 -11.57 -9.89
CA PHE A 178 -2.46 -11.03 -11.13
C PHE A 178 -1.08 -10.39 -10.94
N VAL A 179 -0.74 -9.92 -9.74
CA VAL A 179 0.54 -9.23 -9.51
C VAL A 179 1.62 -10.25 -9.10
N PRO A 180 2.79 -10.26 -9.78
CA PRO A 180 3.91 -11.12 -9.41
C PRO A 180 4.34 -10.89 -7.95
N GLY A 181 4.71 -11.96 -7.23
CA GLY A 181 5.02 -11.88 -5.80
C GLY A 181 6.02 -10.78 -5.40
N SER A 182 7.03 -10.52 -6.24
CA SER A 182 8.02 -9.47 -6.03
C SER A 182 7.46 -8.04 -6.15
N MET A 183 6.34 -7.86 -6.86
CA MET A 183 5.68 -6.56 -7.09
C MET A 183 4.47 -6.33 -6.18
N GLN A 184 4.02 -7.34 -5.43
CA GLN A 184 2.81 -7.23 -4.60
C GLN A 184 2.90 -6.13 -3.53
N VAL A 185 4.10 -5.95 -2.94
CA VAL A 185 4.35 -4.87 -1.97
C VAL A 185 4.26 -3.51 -2.63
N LEU A 186 4.80 -3.36 -3.84
CA LEU A 186 4.74 -2.11 -4.59
C LEU A 186 3.29 -1.76 -4.93
N PHE A 187 2.50 -2.74 -5.38
CA PHE A 187 1.07 -2.56 -5.63
C PHE A 187 0.33 -2.10 -4.36
N SER A 188 0.55 -2.78 -3.22
CA SER A 188 -0.06 -2.39 -1.95
C SER A 188 0.35 -0.99 -1.49
N ASN A 189 1.59 -0.56 -1.73
CA ASN A 189 2.04 0.80 -1.41
C ASN A 189 1.34 1.86 -2.27
N VAL A 190 1.10 1.58 -3.56
CA VAL A 190 0.33 2.47 -4.45
C VAL A 190 -1.11 2.60 -3.99
N MET A 191 -1.78 1.48 -3.67
CA MET A 191 -3.12 1.52 -3.06
C MET A 191 -3.11 2.26 -1.72
N GLY A 192 -2.05 2.05 -0.93
CA GLY A 192 -1.83 2.74 0.34
C GLY A 192 -1.74 4.25 0.19
N LEU A 193 -1.18 4.77 -0.90
CA LEU A 193 -1.15 6.20 -1.17
C LEU A 193 -2.56 6.78 -1.31
N PHE A 194 -3.41 6.16 -2.14
CA PHE A 194 -4.80 6.57 -2.32
C PHE A 194 -5.61 6.42 -1.03
N TRP A 195 -5.36 5.34 -0.28
CA TRP A 195 -5.99 5.13 1.02
C TRP A 195 -5.59 6.19 2.04
N ASN A 196 -4.32 6.62 2.07
CA ASN A 196 -3.89 7.72 2.94
C ASN A 196 -4.53 9.05 2.53
N ALA A 197 -4.71 9.32 1.24
CA ALA A 197 -5.45 10.49 0.78
C ALA A 197 -6.92 10.45 1.23
N TYR A 198 -7.58 9.30 1.12
CA TYR A 198 -8.94 9.12 1.63
C TYR A 198 -9.02 9.27 3.15
N LEU A 199 -8.13 8.65 3.92
CA LEU A 199 -8.09 8.79 5.38
C LEU A 199 -7.86 10.24 5.81
N SER A 200 -6.99 10.95 5.07
CA SER A 200 -6.75 12.37 5.25
C SER A 200 -8.03 13.18 5.04
N TYR A 201 -8.74 12.93 3.94
CA TYR A 201 -10.05 13.53 3.65
C TYR A 201 -11.09 13.20 4.71
N ALA A 202 -11.26 11.93 5.07
CA ALA A 202 -12.24 11.47 6.04
C ALA A 202 -11.99 12.07 7.43
N SER A 203 -10.73 12.16 7.87
CA SER A 203 -10.36 12.77 9.17
C SER A 203 -10.66 14.28 9.23
N HIS A 204 -10.82 14.94 8.09
CA HIS A 204 -11.01 16.39 7.98
C HIS A 204 -12.36 16.81 7.40
N SER A 205 -13.13 15.88 6.86
CA SER A 205 -14.48 16.13 6.41
C SER A 205 -15.37 16.34 7.62
N ALA A 206 -16.14 17.44 7.63
CA ALA A 206 -17.29 17.54 8.51
C ALA A 206 -18.29 16.43 8.12
N VAL A 207 -19.08 15.95 9.08
CA VAL A 207 -20.03 14.80 9.03
C VAL A 207 -21.09 14.88 7.89
N ILE A 208 -21.00 15.89 7.02
CA ILE A 208 -22.10 16.44 6.23
C ILE A 208 -22.49 15.61 5.00
N LYS A 209 -21.69 14.67 4.46
CA LYS A 209 -22.10 13.97 3.22
C LYS A 209 -22.96 12.73 3.40
N GLN A 210 -22.93 12.09 4.56
CA GLN A 210 -23.59 10.80 4.73
C GLN A 210 -25.04 10.95 5.21
N THR A 211 -25.29 11.96 6.02
CA THR A 211 -26.65 12.39 6.38
C THR A 211 -27.42 12.88 5.16
N LEU A 212 -26.78 13.62 4.24
CA LEU A 212 -27.48 14.14 3.05
C LEU A 212 -27.89 13.07 2.04
N VAL A 213 -27.09 12.00 1.86
CA VAL A 213 -27.46 10.90 0.95
C VAL A 213 -28.47 9.95 1.60
N GLU A 214 -28.36 9.68 2.91
CA GLU A 214 -29.40 8.92 3.62
C GLU A 214 -30.72 9.71 3.67
N ASP A 215 -30.69 11.01 3.94
CA ASP A 215 -31.88 11.88 3.93
C ASP A 215 -32.49 11.98 2.52
N GLU A 216 -31.70 12.22 1.46
CA GLU A 216 -32.19 12.24 0.07
C GLU A 216 -32.81 10.89 -0.34
N SER A 217 -32.20 9.76 0.03
CA SER A 217 -32.73 8.42 -0.29
C SER A 217 -34.02 8.10 0.48
N MET A 218 -34.17 8.61 1.70
CA MET A 218 -35.36 8.41 2.54
C MET A 218 -36.49 9.38 2.17
N GLU A 219 -36.17 10.50 1.50
CA GLU A 219 -37.13 11.45 0.95
C GLU A 219 -37.64 11.00 -0.44
N GLU A 220 -36.78 10.41 -1.27
CA GLU A 220 -37.19 9.76 -2.53
C GLU A 220 -38.12 8.56 -2.30
N ASP A 221 -37.86 7.71 -1.30
CA ASP A 221 -38.70 6.54 -0.99
C ASP A 221 -40.10 6.94 -0.45
N LYS A 222 -40.20 8.06 0.28
CA LYS A 222 -41.48 8.60 0.78
C LYS A 222 -42.31 9.32 -0.28
N THR A 223 -41.69 9.79 -1.36
CA THR A 223 -42.38 10.51 -2.43
C THR A 223 -42.96 9.55 -3.49
N GLN A 224 -42.54 8.28 -3.48
CA GLN A 224 -42.99 7.24 -4.41
C GLN A 224 -44.09 6.30 -3.85
N VAL A 225 -44.68 6.62 -2.68
CA VAL A 225 -45.81 5.89 -2.07
C VAL A 225 -47.05 6.76 -1.98
#